data_AF-A0A1I5WVK9-F1
#
_entry.id   AF-A0A1I5WVK9-F1
#
_cell.length_a   1.000
_cell.length_b   1.000
_cell.length_c   1.000
_cell.angle_alpha   90.00
_cell.angle_beta   90.00
_cell.angle_gamma   90.00
#
_symmetry.space_group_name_H-M   'P 1'
#
loop_
_entity.id
_entity.type
_entity.pdbx_description
1 polymer ?
#
loop_
_entity_poly.entity_id
_entity_poly.type
_entity_poly.pdbx_seq_one_letter_code
_entity_poly.pdbx_strand_id
1 'polypeptide(L)'
;MDIERINDNTFKVYISYIDIEERGFSRDEIWFNKDKSEQLFWEMMDEVHDDDHFEELDGPLWIQVHAMEKGLEVIVTRTELTKQDERLGNNSDADDISSKIFKNGVSSSIGPHEFDDFSSYMDELDEIPTDYTFVFESFEDVIGLAKKLDEADLQTSLYFYEEKYYLHIVFDFDETEFELVLNTLSVVSEFANNSKTTIHIIQEYGKEIISSGVLDELNKHF
;
A
#
# COMPACT_ATOMS: atom_id res chain seq x y z
N MET A 1 1.30 16.93 19.02
CA MET A 1 2.45 16.00 19.02
C MET A 1 3.12 15.92 20.40
N ASP A 2 3.50 14.71 20.83
CA ASP A 2 4.23 14.45 22.09
C ASP A 2 5.50 13.64 21.80
N ILE A 3 6.67 14.14 22.23
CA ILE A 3 7.97 13.49 22.05
C ILE A 3 8.45 12.95 23.41
N GLU A 4 8.80 11.67 23.44
CA GLU A 4 9.37 10.99 24.61
C GLU A 4 10.77 10.46 24.28
N ARG A 5 11.78 10.92 25.04
CA ARG A 5 13.13 10.39 24.92
C ARG A 5 13.24 9.05 25.63
N ILE A 6 13.51 8.00 24.87
CA ILE A 6 13.73 6.66 25.42
C ILE A 6 15.19 6.55 25.89
N ASN A 7 16.14 6.91 25.01
CA ASN A 7 17.58 6.86 25.26
C ASN A 7 18.34 7.97 24.47
N ASP A 8 19.67 8.03 24.60
CA ASP A 8 20.51 8.96 23.84
C ASP A 8 20.44 8.75 22.31
N ASN A 9 20.12 7.52 21.90
CA ASN A 9 20.06 7.12 20.50
C ASN A 9 18.64 6.79 20.04
N THR A 10 17.64 6.82 20.92
CA THR A 10 16.27 6.42 20.58
C THR A 10 15.28 7.40 21.16
N PHE A 11 14.40 7.92 20.32
CA PHE A 11 13.26 8.70 20.75
C PHE A 11 11.98 8.11 20.20
N LYS A 12 10.90 8.38 20.91
CA LYS A 12 9.56 7.92 20.63
C LYS A 12 8.69 9.14 20.42
N VAL A 13 7.86 9.12 19.40
CA VAL A 13 6.95 10.21 19.11
C VAL A 13 5.55 9.70 18.94
N TYR A 14 4.62 10.46 19.49
CA TYR A 14 3.20 10.27 19.30
C TYR A 14 2.64 11.42 18.46
N ILE A 15 2.07 11.05 17.32
CA ILE A 15 1.44 11.98 16.38
C ILE A 15 -0.06 11.65 16.35
N SER A 16 -0.92 12.61 16.66
CA SER A 16 -2.37 12.38 16.57
C SER A 16 -2.84 12.42 15.11
N TYR A 17 -3.99 11.82 14.80
CA TYR A 17 -4.56 11.92 13.44
C TYR A 17 -4.87 13.37 13.04
N ILE A 18 -5.31 14.20 14.00
CA ILE A 18 -5.55 15.64 13.78
C ILE A 18 -4.24 16.35 13.39
N ASP A 19 -3.13 16.04 14.07
CA ASP A 19 -1.81 16.60 13.77
C ASP A 19 -1.30 16.20 12.36
N ILE A 20 -1.68 15.03 11.87
CA ILE A 20 -1.31 14.49 10.55
C ILE A 20 -2.13 15.20 9.45
N GLU A 21 -3.44 15.34 9.67
CA GLU A 21 -4.34 16.05 8.77
C GLU A 21 -4.02 17.55 8.69
N GLU A 22 -3.64 18.20 9.80
CA GLU A 22 -3.22 19.62 9.81
C GLU A 22 -1.95 19.87 9.00
N ARG A 23 -1.08 18.86 8.88
CA ARG A 23 0.12 18.88 8.02
C ARG A 23 -0.19 18.49 6.57
N GLY A 24 -1.45 18.17 6.25
CA GLY A 24 -1.90 17.84 4.90
C GLY A 24 -1.57 16.43 4.46
N PHE A 25 -1.39 15.51 5.40
CA PHE A 25 -1.20 14.09 5.14
C PHE A 25 -2.44 13.30 5.55
N SER A 26 -2.77 12.25 4.82
CA SER A 26 -3.74 11.23 5.25
C SER A 26 -3.04 10.10 6.02
N ARG A 27 -3.82 9.31 6.77
CA ARG A 27 -3.30 8.11 7.45
C ARG A 27 -2.65 7.15 6.46
N ASP A 28 -3.26 6.96 5.30
CA ASP A 28 -2.82 6.00 4.29
C ASP A 28 -1.57 6.51 3.55
N GLU A 29 -1.46 7.83 3.30
CA GLU A 29 -0.27 8.41 2.67
C GLU A 29 1.01 8.19 3.49
N ILE A 30 0.94 8.14 4.82
CA ILE A 30 2.12 7.89 5.66
C ILE A 30 2.59 6.42 5.59
N TRP A 31 1.72 5.48 5.20
CA TRP A 31 2.06 4.07 5.07
C TRP A 31 2.48 3.71 3.65
N PHE A 32 1.81 4.30 2.67
CA PHE A 32 1.90 3.88 1.28
C PHE A 32 2.70 4.83 0.40
N ASN A 33 2.93 6.07 0.84
CA ASN A 33 3.73 7.03 0.09
C ASN A 33 5.08 7.26 0.79
N LYS A 34 6.13 6.69 0.21
CA LYS A 34 7.50 6.80 0.71
C LYS A 34 7.95 8.26 0.81
N ASP A 35 7.70 9.07 -0.22
CA ASP A 35 8.12 10.48 -0.23
C ASP A 35 7.38 11.28 0.85
N LYS A 36 6.10 11.02 1.07
CA LYS A 36 5.28 11.67 2.10
C LYS A 36 5.65 11.22 3.51
N SER A 37 5.88 9.92 3.70
CA SER A 37 6.34 9.39 4.97
C SER A 37 7.72 9.93 5.32
N GLU A 38 8.64 9.98 4.35
CA GLU A 38 9.96 10.57 4.51
C GLU A 38 9.87 12.07 4.82
N GLN A 39 9.01 12.82 4.11
CA GLN A 39 8.77 14.24 4.40
C GLN A 39 8.26 14.46 5.83
N LEU A 40 7.27 13.67 6.27
CA LEU A 40 6.79 13.72 7.65
C LEU A 40 7.94 13.45 8.62
N PHE A 41 8.76 12.42 8.40
CA PHE A 41 9.90 12.13 9.28
C PHE A 41 10.94 13.25 9.29
N TRP A 42 11.24 13.89 8.16
CA TRP A 42 12.14 15.05 8.12
C TRP A 42 11.59 16.23 8.90
N GLU A 43 10.30 16.56 8.75
CA GLU A 43 9.64 17.63 9.52
C GLU A 43 9.65 17.32 11.02
N MET A 44 9.44 16.06 11.40
CA MET A 44 9.51 15.61 12.78
C MET A 44 10.92 15.72 13.35
N MET A 45 11.95 15.43 12.55
CA MET A 45 13.35 15.53 12.93
C MET A 45 13.81 16.98 13.09
N ASP A 46 13.28 17.89 12.27
CA ASP A 46 13.52 19.33 12.35
C ASP A 46 12.88 19.92 13.62
N GLU A 47 11.63 19.52 13.93
CA GLU A 47 10.92 19.92 15.15
C GLU A 47 11.62 19.39 16.43
N VAL A 48 12.24 18.21 16.36
CA VAL A 48 13.05 17.63 17.45
C VAL A 48 14.44 18.30 17.58
N HIS A 49 14.98 18.86 16.50
CA HIS A 49 16.25 19.59 16.48
C HIS A 49 16.15 20.95 17.18
N ASP A 50 15.03 21.66 17.01
CA ASP A 50 14.80 22.98 17.59
C ASP A 50 14.64 22.96 19.13
N ASP A 51 14.29 21.81 19.72
CA ASP A 51 14.07 21.66 21.17
C ASP A 51 15.36 21.34 21.97
N ASP A 52 16.56 21.58 21.42
CA ASP A 52 17.87 21.48 22.11
C ASP A 52 18.22 20.06 22.64
N HIS A 53 17.46 19.01 22.26
CA HIS A 53 17.57 17.67 22.86
C HIS A 53 18.39 16.66 22.05
N PHE A 54 18.73 16.97 20.79
CA PHE A 54 19.52 16.11 19.92
C PHE A 54 20.49 16.93 19.08
N GLU A 55 21.64 17.27 19.66
CA GLU A 55 22.77 17.80 18.90
C GLU A 55 23.21 16.74 17.87
N GLU A 56 22.92 16.99 16.59
CA GLU A 56 23.42 16.25 15.42
C GLU A 56 22.82 14.84 15.22
N LEU A 57 21.56 14.79 14.77
CA LEU A 57 20.98 13.61 14.10
C LEU A 57 21.53 13.48 12.67
N ASP A 58 22.83 13.15 12.54
CA ASP A 58 23.45 12.82 11.25
C ASP A 58 23.78 11.32 11.20
N GLY A 59 23.22 10.61 10.22
CA GLY A 59 23.45 9.17 10.00
C GLY A 59 22.18 8.31 9.82
N PRO A 60 22.36 7.01 9.51
CA PRO A 60 21.25 6.11 9.23
C PRO A 60 20.34 5.87 10.45
N LEU A 61 19.06 6.15 10.24
CA LEU A 61 17.98 6.03 11.23
C LEU A 61 17.21 4.72 11.02
N TRP A 62 16.90 4.05 12.12
CA TRP A 62 15.96 2.95 12.17
C TRP A 62 14.61 3.48 12.64
N ILE A 63 13.56 3.25 11.85
CA ILE A 63 12.22 3.77 12.14
C ILE A 63 11.26 2.59 12.29
N GLN A 64 10.49 2.62 13.36
CA GLN A 64 9.42 1.66 13.63
C GLN A 64 8.13 2.43 13.89
N VAL A 65 7.06 2.07 13.19
CA VAL A 65 5.77 2.76 13.28
C VAL A 65 4.69 1.78 13.76
N HIS A 66 3.92 2.20 14.75
CA HIS A 66 2.73 1.50 15.22
C HIS A 66 1.49 2.38 15.05
N ALA A 67 0.48 1.85 14.35
CA ALA A 67 -0.82 2.48 14.30
C ALA A 67 -1.57 2.29 15.64
N MET A 68 -2.15 3.37 16.16
CA MET A 68 -2.96 3.40 17.38
C MET A 68 -4.38 3.89 17.05
N GLU A 69 -5.35 3.70 17.94
CA GLU A 69 -6.73 4.17 17.72
C GLU A 69 -6.86 5.70 17.56
N LYS A 70 -5.89 6.47 18.07
CA LYS A 70 -5.94 7.96 18.09
C LYS A 70 -4.78 8.65 17.38
N GLY A 71 -3.90 7.88 16.73
CA GLY A 71 -2.74 8.42 16.05
C GLY A 71 -1.69 7.35 15.79
N LEU A 72 -0.44 7.79 15.67
CA LEU A 72 0.71 6.96 15.34
C LEU A 72 1.74 7.05 16.45
N GLU A 73 2.34 5.92 16.76
CA GLU A 73 3.50 5.81 17.63
C GLU A 73 4.71 5.48 16.76
N VAL A 74 5.67 6.40 16.70
CA VAL A 74 6.89 6.28 15.90
C VAL A 74 8.07 6.13 16.86
N ILE A 75 8.90 5.12 16.67
CA ILE A 75 10.16 4.93 17.41
C ILE A 75 11.30 5.09 16.41
N VAL A 76 12.16 6.07 16.65
CA VAL A 76 13.33 6.36 15.81
C VAL A 76 14.58 6.02 16.61
N THR A 77 15.43 5.17 16.07
CA THR A 77 16.70 4.74 16.69
C THR A 77 17.88 5.04 15.76
N ARG A 78 18.85 5.81 16.24
CA ARG A 78 20.13 6.04 15.57
C ARG A 78 20.98 4.76 15.60
N THR A 79 21.44 4.34 14.43
CA THR A 79 22.40 3.24 14.33
C THR A 79 23.82 3.79 14.41
N GLU A 80 24.61 3.36 15.41
CA GLU A 80 26.04 3.68 15.46
C GLU A 80 26.80 2.66 14.62
N LEU A 81 27.18 3.04 13.40
CA LEU A 81 28.14 2.27 12.61
C LEU A 81 29.50 2.37 13.33
N THR A 82 29.87 1.32 14.06
CA THR A 82 31.22 1.22 14.63
C THR A 82 32.24 1.25 13.49
N LYS A 83 33.08 2.29 13.47
CA LYS A 83 34.18 2.52 12.52
C LYS A 83 35.30 1.46 12.66
N GLN A 84 35.02 0.21 12.29
CA GLN A 84 36.03 -0.84 12.32
C GLN A 84 35.93 -1.79 11.12
N ASP A 85 35.86 -1.24 9.91
CA ASP A 85 36.17 -1.99 8.68
C ASP A 85 36.72 -1.07 7.56
N GLU A 86 37.71 -0.24 7.90
CA GLU A 86 38.44 0.61 6.93
C GLU A 86 39.53 -0.13 6.13
N ARG A 87 39.44 -1.46 5.96
CA ARG A 87 40.41 -2.16 5.10
C ARG A 87 39.73 -3.28 4.35
N LEU A 88 39.08 -2.96 3.23
CA LEU A 88 39.27 -3.67 1.96
C LEU A 88 38.51 -2.94 0.84
N GLY A 89 39.26 -2.25 -0.02
CA GLY A 89 38.95 -2.06 -1.44
C GLY A 89 37.76 -1.19 -1.81
N ASN A 90 38.05 0.00 -2.33
CA ASN A 90 37.14 0.83 -3.12
C ASN A 90 36.28 -0.03 -4.06
N ASN A 91 34.99 -0.11 -3.78
CA ASN A 91 33.92 -0.07 -4.78
C ASN A 91 32.68 0.53 -4.09
N SER A 92 32.11 1.46 -4.81
CA SER A 92 30.91 2.21 -4.49
C SER A 92 29.69 1.30 -4.53
N ASP A 93 29.27 0.76 -3.38
CA ASP A 93 27.99 0.04 -3.26
C ASP A 93 27.42 0.28 -1.85
N ALA A 94 26.63 1.36 -1.71
CA ALA A 94 25.84 1.62 -0.50
C ALA A 94 24.73 0.56 -0.29
N ASP A 95 24.39 -0.19 -1.33
CA ASP A 95 23.36 -1.24 -1.33
C ASP A 95 23.78 -2.52 -0.57
N ASP A 96 25.08 -2.77 -0.38
CA ASP A 96 25.57 -4.00 0.27
C ASP A 96 25.60 -3.90 1.81
N ILE A 97 25.37 -2.69 2.35
CA ILE A 97 25.37 -2.43 3.80
C ILE A 97 23.96 -2.58 4.38
N SER A 98 22.93 -2.11 3.66
CA SER A 98 21.52 -2.30 4.04
C SER A 98 21.22 -3.80 4.16
N SER A 99 21.58 -4.59 3.14
CA SER A 99 21.31 -6.02 3.04
C SER A 99 21.92 -6.86 4.18
N LYS A 100 23.08 -6.44 4.72
CA LYS A 100 23.75 -7.12 5.84
C LYS A 100 23.14 -6.78 7.20
N ILE A 101 22.63 -5.56 7.37
CA ILE A 101 21.99 -5.13 8.62
C ILE A 101 20.62 -5.81 8.78
N PHE A 102 19.84 -5.92 7.70
CA PHE A 102 18.54 -6.62 7.71
C PHE A 102 18.66 -8.14 7.97
N LYS A 103 19.75 -8.79 7.53
CA LYS A 103 20.00 -10.22 7.76
C LYS A 103 20.23 -10.61 9.22
N ASN A 104 20.72 -9.68 10.05
CA ASN A 104 21.07 -9.97 11.45
C ASN A 104 19.96 -9.63 12.44
N GLY A 105 18.97 -8.80 12.07
CA GLY A 105 17.87 -8.36 12.95
C GLY A 105 16.63 -9.27 12.94
N VAL A 106 16.43 -10.06 11.88
CA VAL A 106 15.31 -11.00 11.76
C VAL A 106 15.87 -12.41 11.59
N SER A 107 16.10 -13.10 12.72
CA SER A 107 16.28 -14.54 12.64
C SER A 107 14.94 -15.23 12.84
N SER A 108 14.59 -16.02 11.82
CA SER A 108 13.74 -17.21 11.83
C SER A 108 12.28 -17.06 11.36
N SER A 109 12.00 -16.46 10.20
CA SER A 109 10.80 -16.86 9.41
C SER A 109 10.78 -16.43 7.94
N ILE A 110 11.50 -15.38 7.53
CA ILE A 110 11.37 -14.84 6.17
C ILE A 110 12.76 -14.77 5.54
N GLY A 111 12.90 -15.40 4.37
CA GLY A 111 14.18 -15.51 3.68
C GLY A 111 14.58 -14.20 3.00
N PRO A 112 15.88 -13.95 2.76
CA PRO A 112 16.35 -12.75 2.05
C PRO A 112 15.82 -12.60 0.60
N HIS A 113 15.16 -13.63 0.05
CA HIS A 113 14.50 -13.57 -1.26
C HIS A 113 13.06 -13.02 -1.21
N GLU A 114 12.39 -13.01 -0.06
CA GLU A 114 11.00 -12.52 0.06
C GLU A 114 10.95 -10.99 0.26
N PHE A 115 12.04 -10.37 0.75
CA PHE A 115 12.12 -8.92 0.94
C PHE A 115 12.45 -8.15 -0.35
N ASP A 116 13.25 -8.76 -1.25
CA ASP A 116 13.52 -8.20 -2.58
C ASP A 116 12.24 -8.19 -3.42
N ASP A 117 11.47 -9.28 -3.34
CA ASP A 117 10.09 -9.36 -3.82
C ASP A 117 9.24 -8.25 -3.19
N PHE A 118 9.21 -8.09 -1.86
CA PHE A 118 8.36 -7.08 -1.20
C PHE A 118 8.65 -5.63 -1.65
N SER A 119 9.91 -5.28 -1.92
CA SER A 119 10.25 -3.95 -2.47
C SER A 119 9.82 -3.80 -3.93
N SER A 120 9.94 -4.87 -4.73
CA SER A 120 9.43 -4.90 -6.10
C SER A 120 7.90 -4.89 -6.15
N TYR A 121 7.24 -5.50 -5.18
CA TYR A 121 5.79 -5.41 -4.98
C TYR A 121 5.40 -3.97 -4.64
N MET A 122 6.15 -3.28 -3.78
CA MET A 122 5.91 -1.86 -3.44
C MET A 122 6.10 -0.91 -4.63
N ASP A 123 7.12 -1.13 -5.47
CA ASP A 123 7.27 -0.38 -6.73
C ASP A 123 6.14 -0.71 -7.75
N GLU A 124 5.58 -1.93 -7.73
CA GLU A 124 4.37 -2.28 -8.51
C GLU A 124 3.07 -1.64 -7.94
N LEU A 125 3.04 -1.25 -6.66
CA LEU A 125 1.87 -0.60 -6.05
C LEU A 125 1.64 0.84 -6.53
N ASP A 126 2.70 1.53 -6.99
CA ASP A 126 2.56 2.84 -7.64
C ASP A 126 1.94 2.73 -9.06
N GLU A 127 1.83 1.53 -9.63
CA GLU A 127 1.28 1.25 -10.97
C GLU A 127 -0.03 0.45 -10.97
N ILE A 128 -0.76 0.41 -9.85
CA ILE A 128 -2.01 -0.37 -9.78
C ILE A 128 -3.06 0.27 -10.69
N PRO A 129 -3.61 -0.48 -11.67
CA PRO A 129 -4.68 0.03 -12.51
C PRO A 129 -5.87 0.53 -11.69
N THR A 130 -6.40 1.70 -12.05
CA THR A 130 -7.66 2.25 -11.51
C THR A 130 -8.87 1.43 -11.87
N ASP A 131 -8.75 0.59 -12.88
CA ASP A 131 -9.84 -0.21 -13.40
C ASP A 131 -9.37 -1.58 -13.87
N TYR A 132 -10.26 -2.55 -13.72
CA TYR A 132 -10.02 -3.93 -14.10
C TYR A 132 -11.21 -4.46 -14.89
N THR A 133 -10.91 -5.29 -15.89
CA THR A 133 -11.92 -5.95 -16.69
C THR A 133 -11.76 -7.45 -16.58
N PHE A 134 -12.82 -8.13 -16.15
CA PHE A 134 -12.87 -9.56 -15.92
C PHE A 134 -13.81 -10.23 -16.91
N VAL A 135 -13.48 -11.46 -17.31
CA VAL A 135 -14.28 -12.27 -18.22
C VAL A 135 -14.81 -13.52 -17.52
N PHE A 136 -16.10 -13.77 -17.73
CA PHE A 136 -16.85 -14.91 -17.21
C PHE A 136 -17.40 -15.73 -18.37
N GLU A 137 -17.38 -17.06 -18.21
CA GLU A 137 -17.98 -17.98 -19.20
C GLU A 137 -19.49 -18.09 -19.02
N SER A 138 -19.99 -17.95 -17.79
CA SER A 138 -21.42 -18.05 -17.46
C SER A 138 -21.92 -16.81 -16.71
N PHE A 139 -23.17 -16.44 -16.98
CA PHE A 139 -23.86 -15.38 -16.22
C PHE A 139 -24.09 -15.79 -14.75
N GLU A 140 -24.25 -17.08 -14.47
CA GLU A 140 -24.41 -17.60 -13.11
C GLU A 140 -23.20 -17.28 -12.23
N ASP A 141 -21.99 -17.27 -12.81
CA ASP A 141 -20.77 -16.93 -12.07
C ASP A 141 -20.77 -15.45 -11.68
N VAL A 142 -21.33 -14.58 -12.52
CA VAL A 142 -21.49 -13.14 -12.23
C VAL A 142 -22.50 -12.94 -11.08
N ILE A 143 -23.60 -13.69 -11.08
CA ILE A 143 -24.58 -13.68 -9.97
C ILE A 143 -23.93 -14.19 -8.68
N GLY A 144 -23.14 -15.26 -8.77
CA GLY A 144 -22.42 -15.82 -7.63
C GLY A 144 -21.45 -14.82 -7.02
N LEU A 145 -20.73 -14.07 -7.86
CA LEU A 145 -19.84 -13.01 -7.43
C LEU A 145 -20.60 -11.85 -6.76
N ALA A 146 -21.72 -11.40 -7.34
CA ALA A 146 -22.52 -10.30 -6.78
C ALA A 146 -22.94 -10.57 -5.32
N LYS A 147 -23.30 -11.82 -5.00
CA LYS A 147 -23.67 -12.22 -3.64
C LYS A 147 -22.49 -12.23 -2.65
N LYS A 148 -21.26 -12.32 -3.15
CA LYS A 148 -20.04 -12.28 -2.32
C LYS A 148 -19.56 -10.86 -2.05
N LEU A 149 -19.89 -9.93 -2.94
CA LEU A 149 -19.49 -8.53 -2.87
C LEU A 149 -20.65 -7.59 -2.51
N ASP A 150 -21.68 -8.08 -1.83
CA ASP A 150 -22.91 -7.33 -1.51
C ASP A 150 -22.67 -6.08 -0.65
N GLU A 151 -21.61 -6.07 0.15
CA GLU A 151 -21.25 -4.93 1.02
C GLU A 151 -20.23 -3.98 0.38
N ALA A 152 -19.75 -4.27 -0.83
CA ALA A 152 -18.72 -3.48 -1.49
C ALA A 152 -19.35 -2.38 -2.36
N ASP A 153 -19.08 -1.11 -2.03
CA ASP A 153 -19.49 0.04 -2.84
C ASP A 153 -18.52 0.22 -4.00
N LEU A 154 -18.81 -0.43 -5.14
CA LEU A 154 -17.93 -0.50 -6.30
C LEU A 154 -18.63 0.00 -7.56
N GLN A 155 -17.92 0.83 -8.31
CA GLN A 155 -18.37 1.23 -9.64
C GLN A 155 -18.19 0.08 -10.62
N THR A 156 -19.31 -0.54 -11.00
CA THR A 156 -19.31 -1.75 -11.83
C THR A 156 -20.19 -1.59 -13.06
N SER A 157 -19.75 -2.15 -14.19
CA SER A 157 -20.55 -2.24 -15.43
C SER A 157 -20.39 -3.60 -16.10
N LEU A 158 -21.45 -4.11 -16.71
CA LEU A 158 -21.52 -5.47 -17.27
C LEU A 158 -21.87 -5.44 -18.75
N TYR A 159 -21.07 -6.17 -19.54
CA TYR A 159 -21.21 -6.26 -20.99
C TYR A 159 -21.24 -7.72 -21.45
N PHE A 160 -21.79 -7.93 -22.64
CA PHE A 160 -21.75 -9.21 -23.36
C PHE A 160 -21.05 -9.03 -24.69
N TYR A 161 -19.98 -9.79 -24.91
CA TYR A 161 -19.17 -9.72 -26.11
C TYR A 161 -18.61 -11.11 -26.42
N GLU A 162 -18.56 -11.51 -27.70
CA GLU A 162 -18.04 -12.83 -28.13
C GLU A 162 -18.54 -14.02 -27.30
N GLU A 163 -19.85 -14.08 -27.03
CA GLU A 163 -20.50 -15.13 -26.23
C GLU A 163 -20.05 -15.23 -24.77
N LYS A 164 -19.38 -14.19 -24.24
CA LYS A 164 -18.89 -14.13 -22.86
C LYS A 164 -19.37 -12.86 -22.15
N TYR A 165 -19.35 -12.91 -20.82
CA TYR A 165 -19.72 -11.79 -19.98
C TYR A 165 -18.47 -11.08 -19.48
N TYR A 166 -18.49 -9.75 -19.53
CA TYR A 166 -17.37 -8.91 -19.12
C TYR A 166 -17.82 -7.96 -18.02
N LEU A 167 -17.27 -8.12 -16.83
CA LEU A 167 -17.46 -7.21 -15.71
C LEU A 167 -16.29 -6.24 -15.67
N HIS A 168 -16.60 -4.96 -15.70
CA HIS A 168 -15.63 -3.89 -15.52
C HIS A 168 -15.85 -3.28 -14.13
N ILE A 169 -14.76 -3.17 -13.37
CA ILE A 169 -14.74 -2.62 -12.01
C ILE A 169 -13.78 -1.43 -12.01
N VAL A 170 -14.26 -0.29 -11.55
CA VAL A 170 -13.45 0.92 -11.35
C VAL A 170 -13.30 1.16 -9.86
N PHE A 171 -12.07 1.36 -9.42
CA PHE A 171 -11.71 1.72 -8.05
C PHE A 171 -11.40 3.21 -8.00
N ASP A 172 -12.05 3.90 -7.08
CA ASP A 172 -11.71 5.28 -6.77
C ASP A 172 -10.68 5.28 -5.64
N PHE A 173 -9.40 5.42 -5.95
CA PHE A 173 -8.35 5.36 -4.93
C PHE A 173 -8.37 6.55 -3.95
N ASP A 174 -9.12 7.62 -4.24
CA ASP A 174 -9.32 8.70 -3.26
C ASP A 174 -10.29 8.27 -2.15
N GLU A 175 -11.19 7.31 -2.43
CA GLU A 175 -12.23 6.84 -1.50
C GLU A 175 -12.07 5.35 -1.09
N THR A 176 -11.29 4.57 -1.83
CA THR A 176 -11.18 3.11 -1.70
C THR A 176 -9.87 2.73 -1.02
N GLU A 177 -9.95 2.08 0.14
CA GLU A 177 -8.79 1.53 0.83
C GLU A 177 -8.12 0.42 0.00
N PHE A 178 -6.78 0.39 -0.01
CA PHE A 178 -6.02 -0.58 -0.80
C PHE A 178 -6.31 -2.04 -0.41
N GLU A 179 -6.53 -2.30 0.89
CA GLU A 179 -6.94 -3.63 1.38
C GLU A 179 -8.26 -4.08 0.74
N LEU A 180 -9.21 -3.17 0.53
CA LEU A 180 -10.48 -3.49 -0.13
C LEU A 180 -10.29 -3.85 -1.61
N VAL A 181 -9.36 -3.17 -2.30
CA VAL A 181 -8.99 -3.50 -3.69
C VAL A 181 -8.45 -4.93 -3.76
N LEU A 182 -7.44 -5.26 -2.94
CA LEU A 182 -6.86 -6.61 -2.93
C LEU A 182 -7.87 -7.69 -2.56
N ASN A 183 -8.71 -7.44 -1.56
CA ASN A 183 -9.76 -8.36 -1.15
C ASN A 183 -10.76 -8.58 -2.30
N THR A 184 -11.18 -7.51 -2.97
CA THR A 184 -12.08 -7.57 -4.13
C THR A 184 -11.46 -8.39 -5.25
N LEU A 185 -10.22 -8.08 -5.64
CA LEU A 185 -9.50 -8.81 -6.71
C LEU A 185 -9.36 -10.29 -6.37
N SER A 186 -9.06 -10.61 -5.10
CA SER A 186 -8.95 -11.99 -4.62
C SER A 186 -10.26 -12.74 -4.80
N VAL A 187 -11.37 -12.17 -4.35
CA VAL A 187 -12.70 -12.79 -4.49
C VAL A 187 -13.08 -12.93 -5.97
N VAL A 188 -12.92 -11.88 -6.79
CA VAL A 188 -13.25 -11.92 -8.22
C VAL A 188 -12.47 -13.01 -8.95
N SER A 189 -11.21 -13.24 -8.58
CA SER A 189 -10.35 -14.26 -9.21
C SER A 189 -10.85 -15.70 -9.02
N GLU A 190 -11.74 -15.95 -8.04
CA GLU A 190 -12.36 -17.26 -7.85
C GLU A 190 -13.47 -17.54 -8.90
N PHE A 191 -14.08 -16.48 -9.44
CA PHE A 191 -15.23 -16.57 -10.36
C PHE A 191 -14.87 -16.21 -11.80
N ALA A 192 -13.78 -15.47 -12.01
CA ALA A 192 -13.45 -14.84 -13.27
C ALA A 192 -11.95 -14.84 -13.58
N ASN A 193 -11.63 -14.66 -14.85
CA ASN A 193 -10.26 -14.40 -15.28
C ASN A 193 -10.09 -12.94 -15.70
N ASN A 194 -8.87 -12.42 -15.59
CA ASN A 194 -8.54 -11.12 -16.19
C ASN A 194 -8.75 -11.15 -17.72
N SER A 195 -9.40 -10.12 -18.24
CA SER A 195 -9.60 -9.94 -19.67
C SER A 195 -8.29 -9.49 -20.33
N LYS A 196 -8.01 -10.03 -21.52
CA LYS A 196 -6.97 -9.51 -22.42
C LYS A 196 -7.50 -8.43 -23.36
N THR A 197 -8.82 -8.28 -23.43
CA THR A 197 -9.51 -7.28 -24.25
C THR A 197 -9.73 -6.03 -23.42
N THR A 198 -9.39 -4.89 -23.98
CA THR A 198 -9.59 -3.58 -23.33
C THR A 198 -11.08 -3.25 -23.23
N ILE A 199 -11.44 -2.51 -22.18
CA ILE A 199 -12.82 -2.04 -21.98
C ILE A 199 -13.35 -1.26 -23.19
N HIS A 200 -12.52 -0.44 -23.84
CA HIS A 200 -12.88 0.36 -25.01
C HIS A 200 -13.42 -0.49 -26.18
N ILE A 201 -12.79 -1.64 -26.47
CA ILE A 201 -13.26 -2.55 -27.53
C ILE A 201 -14.61 -3.14 -27.15
N ILE A 202 -14.78 -3.51 -25.87
CA ILE A 202 -16.03 -4.10 -25.37
C ILE A 202 -17.16 -3.06 -25.40
N GLN A 203 -16.89 -1.80 -25.08
CA GLN A 203 -17.87 -0.71 -25.15
C GLN A 203 -18.26 -0.37 -26.60
N GLU A 204 -17.33 -0.49 -27.55
CA GLU A 204 -17.59 -0.17 -28.96
C GLU A 204 -18.32 -1.30 -29.69
N TYR A 205 -17.97 -2.57 -29.44
CA TYR A 205 -18.46 -3.73 -30.19
C TYR A 205 -19.33 -4.70 -29.37
N GLY A 206 -19.30 -4.60 -28.05
CA GLY A 206 -20.10 -5.41 -27.14
C GLY A 206 -21.49 -4.83 -26.90
N LYS A 207 -22.32 -5.63 -26.26
CA LYS A 207 -23.65 -5.23 -25.79
C LYS A 207 -23.57 -4.93 -24.30
N GLU A 208 -23.85 -3.68 -23.93
CA GLU A 208 -24.08 -3.31 -22.54
C GLU A 208 -25.32 -4.02 -21.99
N ILE A 209 -25.17 -4.66 -20.82
CA ILE A 209 -26.27 -5.30 -20.09
C ILE A 209 -26.70 -4.38 -18.94
N ILE A 210 -25.74 -3.93 -18.12
CA ILE A 210 -25.94 -3.03 -16.99
C ILE A 210 -24.85 -1.98 -17.03
N SER A 211 -25.23 -0.70 -17.09
CA SER A 211 -24.30 0.42 -17.23
C SER A 211 -23.62 0.83 -15.94
N SER A 212 -24.27 0.61 -14.79
CA SER A 212 -23.76 0.98 -13.47
C SER A 212 -24.45 0.16 -12.37
N GLY A 213 -23.72 -0.22 -11.32
CA GLY A 213 -24.31 -0.87 -10.14
C GLY A 213 -24.72 -2.32 -10.41
N VAL A 214 -23.83 -3.08 -11.06
CA VAL A 214 -24.07 -4.49 -11.43
C VAL A 214 -24.36 -5.33 -10.19
N LEU A 215 -23.58 -5.16 -9.13
CA LEU A 215 -23.69 -5.96 -7.91
C LEU A 215 -25.07 -5.77 -7.26
N ASP A 216 -25.48 -4.52 -7.06
CA ASP A 216 -26.80 -4.17 -6.50
C ASP A 216 -27.95 -4.69 -7.35
N GLU A 217 -27.86 -4.49 -8.68
CA GLU A 217 -28.94 -4.87 -9.58
C GLU A 217 -29.11 -6.38 -9.66
N LEU A 218 -28.01 -7.14 -9.63
CA LEU A 218 -28.07 -8.60 -9.57
C LEU A 218 -28.60 -9.10 -8.23
N ASN A 219 -28.13 -8.57 -7.10
CA ASN A 219 -28.59 -8.99 -5.76
C ASN A 219 -30.07 -8.63 -5.51
N LYS A 220 -30.58 -7.59 -6.16
CA LYS A 220 -32.01 -7.23 -6.11
C LYS A 220 -32.90 -8.19 -6.89
N HIS A 221 -32.39 -8.79 -7.98
CA HIS A 221 -33.19 -9.56 -8.93
C HIS A 221 -32.99 -11.08 -8.83
N PHE A 222 -31.94 -11.58 -8.18
CA PHE A 222 -31.54 -13.01 -8.12
C PHE A 222 -31.06 -13.46 -6.74
#